data_AF-A0A353B7C9-F1
#
_entry.id   AF-A0A353B7C9-F1
#
_cell.length_a   1.000
_cell.length_b   1.000
_cell.length_c   1.000
_cell.angle_alpha   90.00
_cell.angle_beta   90.00
_cell.angle_gamma   90.00
#
_symmetry.space_group_name_H-M   'P 1'
#
loop_
_entity.id
_entity.type
_entity.pdbx_description
1 polymer ?
#
loop_
_entity_poly.entity_id
_entity_poly.type
_entity_poly.pdbx_seq_one_letter_code
_entity_poly.pdbx_strand_id
1 'polypeptide(L)'
;RHHMVAFGGGEVLGMSTSHVDGKNSHGAGCVLSAIITGYLAIKMKEELDRELLDEAIRFAVSYTHNAVLYSPGLGSGVAPVETRIIPRI
;
A
#
# COMPACT_ATOMS: atom_id res chain seq x y z
N ARG A 1 -10.70 14.02 3.48
CA ARG A 1 -9.32 13.52 3.27
C ARG A 1 -9.01 12.60 4.44
N HIS A 2 -8.49 11.40 4.20
CA HIS A 2 -8.05 10.51 5.27
C HIS A 2 -6.53 10.57 5.36
N HIS A 3 -6.02 10.59 6.59
CA HIS A 3 -4.59 10.64 6.88
C HIS A 3 -4.10 9.22 7.19
N MET A 4 -3.09 8.77 6.48
CA MET A 4 -2.31 7.59 6.82
C MET A 4 -1.03 8.04 7.52
N VAL A 5 -0.63 7.26 8.53
CA VAL A 5 0.46 7.60 9.43
C VAL A 5 1.34 6.37 9.55
N ALA A 6 2.63 6.51 9.25
CA ALA A 6 3.64 5.60 9.77
C ALA A 6 4.40 6.33 10.89
N PHE A 7 4.61 5.65 12.01
CA PHE A 7 5.30 6.21 13.18
C PHE A 7 6.42 5.27 13.60
N GLY A 8 7.62 5.80 13.75
CA GLY A 8 8.81 5.05 14.15
C GLY A 8 9.94 6.00 14.55
N GLY A 9 10.70 5.62 15.57
CA GLY A 9 11.85 6.41 16.03
C GLY A 9 11.52 7.83 16.52
N GLY A 10 10.27 8.09 16.94
CA GLY A 10 9.83 9.42 17.39
C GLY A 10 9.36 10.34 16.25
N GLU A 11 9.35 9.87 15.01
CA GLU A 11 8.98 10.66 13.83
C GLU A 11 7.70 10.13 13.18
N VAL A 12 6.94 11.06 12.57
CA VAL A 12 5.69 10.77 11.89
C VAL A 12 5.85 10.99 10.38
N LEU A 13 5.64 9.93 9.61
CA LEU A 13 5.46 10.01 8.16
C LEU A 13 3.97 10.13 7.83
N GLY A 14 3.57 11.33 7.42
CA GLY A 14 2.21 11.61 6.97
C GLY A 14 2.00 11.35 5.48
N MET A 15 0.92 10.66 5.13
CA MET A 15 0.49 10.43 3.75
C MET A 15 -1.02 10.71 3.63
N SER A 16 -1.43 11.19 2.46
CA SER A 16 -2.85 11.43 2.18
C SER A 16 -3.23 10.86 0.83
N THR A 17 -4.32 10.10 0.80
CA THR A 17 -4.99 9.66 -0.43
C THR A 17 -6.46 10.05 -0.37
N SER A 18 -7.12 10.07 -1.52
CA SER A 18 -8.58 10.17 -1.57
C SER A 18 -9.21 8.92 -0.98
N HIS A 19 -10.35 9.07 -0.30
CA HIS A 19 -11.19 7.92 0.00
C HIS A 19 -11.69 7.32 -1.31
N VAL A 20 -11.75 5.99 -1.38
CA VAL A 20 -12.39 5.29 -2.50
C VAL A 20 -13.73 4.79 -1.98
N ASP A 21 -14.81 5.32 -2.53
CA ASP A 21 -16.16 4.87 -2.18
C ASP A 21 -16.38 3.44 -2.68
N GLY A 22 -16.76 2.53 -1.78
CA GLY A 22 -17.04 1.15 -2.13
C GLY A 22 -16.79 0.17 -0.99
N LYS A 23 -17.13 -1.10 -1.23
CA LYS A 23 -16.92 -2.21 -0.28
C LYS A 23 -15.81 -3.17 -0.72
N ASN A 24 -15.18 -2.87 -1.86
CA ASN A 24 -14.26 -3.75 -2.56
C ASN A 24 -12.81 -3.50 -2.14
N SER A 25 -12.54 -3.69 -0.86
CA SER A 25 -11.21 -3.52 -0.27
C SER A 25 -10.69 -4.82 0.35
N HIS A 26 -11.27 -5.98 -0.02
CA HIS A 26 -10.85 -7.25 0.52
C HIS A 26 -9.39 -7.53 0.16
N GLY A 27 -8.58 -7.81 1.18
CA GLY A 27 -7.14 -8.04 1.02
C GLY A 27 -6.29 -6.77 0.93
N ALA A 28 -6.85 -5.55 1.01
CA ALA A 28 -6.07 -4.31 0.91
C ALA A 28 -4.94 -4.23 1.94
N GLY A 29 -5.19 -4.59 3.20
CA GLY A 29 -4.16 -4.62 4.24
C GLY A 29 -3.07 -5.67 3.98
N CYS A 30 -3.45 -6.86 3.48
CA CYS A 30 -2.50 -7.91 3.13
C CYS A 30 -1.62 -7.47 1.94
N VAL A 31 -2.22 -6.86 0.92
CA VAL A 31 -1.52 -6.33 -0.24
C VAL A 31 -0.57 -5.21 0.18
N LEU A 32 -0.99 -4.28 1.04
CA LEU A 32 -0.13 -3.24 1.59
C LEU A 32 1.13 -3.85 2.23
N SER A 33 0.96 -4.81 3.15
CA SER A 33 2.09 -5.47 3.80
C SER A 33 2.96 -6.25 2.81
N ALA A 34 2.35 -6.92 1.83
CA ALA A 34 3.08 -7.69 0.83
C ALA A 34 3.92 -6.79 -0.09
N ILE A 35 3.40 -5.62 -0.48
CA ILE A 35 4.15 -4.65 -1.27
C ILE A 35 5.33 -4.12 -0.46
N ILE A 36 5.15 -3.73 0.81
CA ILE A 36 6.26 -3.28 1.67
C ILE A 36 7.34 -4.36 1.74
N THR A 37 6.96 -5.59 2.06
CA THR A 37 7.90 -6.72 2.15
C THR A 37 8.62 -6.96 0.83
N GLY A 38 7.89 -7.00 -0.29
CA GLY A 38 8.48 -7.23 -1.61
C GLY A 38 9.42 -6.10 -2.05
N TYR A 39 9.03 -4.85 -1.80
CA TYR A 39 9.86 -3.68 -2.11
C TYR A 39 11.18 -3.71 -1.34
N LEU A 40 11.12 -3.94 -0.02
CA LEU A 40 12.30 -4.06 0.82
C LEU A 40 13.16 -5.25 0.39
N ALA A 41 12.58 -6.43 0.14
CA ALA A 41 13.32 -7.61 -0.27
C ALA A 41 14.11 -7.42 -1.58
N ILE A 42 13.61 -6.59 -2.50
CA ILE A 42 14.25 -6.31 -3.79
C ILE A 42 15.31 -5.21 -3.69
N LYS A 43 15.03 -4.15 -2.91
CA LYS A 43 15.84 -2.92 -2.89
C LYS A 43 16.86 -2.87 -1.75
N MET A 44 16.59 -3.56 -0.65
CA MET A 44 17.49 -3.61 0.51
C MET A 44 18.74 -4.40 0.15
N LYS A 45 19.92 -3.81 0.43
CA LYS A 45 21.22 -4.43 0.13
C LYS A 45 21.76 -5.20 1.32
N GLU A 46 22.02 -4.49 2.42
CA GLU A 46 22.64 -5.06 3.62
C GLU A 46 21.82 -4.74 4.87
N GLU A 47 21.44 -3.47 5.04
CA GLU A 47 20.63 -3.01 6.17
C GLU A 47 19.44 -2.18 5.71
N LEU A 48 18.42 -2.12 6.57
CA LEU A 48 17.26 -1.26 6.40
C LEU A 48 17.64 0.16 6.80
N ASP A 49 17.73 1.05 5.81
CA ASP A 49 17.79 2.49 6.09
C ASP A 49 16.37 3.10 6.12
N ARG A 50 16.29 4.30 6.72
CA ARG A 50 15.02 5.00 6.92
C ARG A 50 14.40 5.53 5.63
N GLU A 51 15.23 5.99 4.69
CA GLU A 51 14.78 6.55 3.41
C GLU A 51 14.12 5.46 2.56
N LEU A 52 14.74 4.27 2.54
CA LEU A 52 14.21 3.07 1.89
C LEU A 52 12.90 2.61 2.52
N LEU A 53 12.79 2.64 3.85
CA LEU A 53 11.54 2.31 4.54
C LEU A 53 10.42 3.30 4.18
N ASP A 54 10.71 4.60 4.20
CA ASP A 54 9.76 5.65 3.83
C ASP A 54 9.33 5.50 2.36
N GLU A 55 10.26 5.18 1.46
CA GLU A 55 9.96 4.91 0.05
C GLU A 55 9.05 3.68 -0.12
N ALA A 56 9.38 2.57 0.54
CA ALA A 56 8.58 1.34 0.51
C ALA A 56 7.15 1.58 1.02
N ILE A 57 6.99 2.34 2.10
CA ILE A 57 5.69 2.69 2.67
C ILE A 57 4.89 3.57 1.71
N ARG A 58 5.50 4.63 1.15
CA ARG A 58 4.84 5.53 0.19
C ARG A 58 4.40 4.77 -1.06
N PHE A 59 5.27 3.91 -1.58
CA PHE A 59 4.99 3.07 -2.72
C PHE A 59 3.83 2.11 -2.44
N ALA A 60 3.87 1.41 -1.31
CA ALA A 60 2.82 0.48 -0.91
C ALA A 60 1.46 1.15 -0.73
N VAL A 61 1.43 2.32 -0.08
CA VAL A 61 0.20 3.11 0.12
C VAL A 61 -0.39 3.54 -1.22
N SER A 62 0.42 4.08 -2.12
CA SER A 62 -0.02 4.53 -3.44
C SER A 62 -0.61 3.39 -4.27
N TYR A 63 0.09 2.25 -4.35
CA TYR A 63 -0.37 1.14 -5.19
C TYR A 63 -1.46 0.29 -4.56
N THR A 64 -1.55 0.21 -3.23
CA THR A 64 -2.72 -0.38 -2.56
C THR A 64 -3.96 0.48 -2.79
N HIS A 65 -3.83 1.81 -2.72
CA HIS A 65 -4.94 2.71 -3.04
C HIS A 65 -5.42 2.51 -4.48
N ASN A 66 -4.50 2.48 -5.44
CA ASN A 66 -4.85 2.19 -6.83
C ASN A 66 -5.48 0.79 -6.98
N ALA A 67 -5.02 -0.22 -6.25
CA ALA A 67 -5.55 -1.58 -6.33
C ALA A 67 -7.00 -1.66 -5.82
N VAL A 68 -7.33 -0.86 -4.81
CA VAL A 68 -8.72 -0.69 -4.34
C VAL A 68 -9.53 0.09 -5.37
N LEU A 69 -8.99 1.20 -5.89
CA LEU A 69 -9.68 2.07 -6.87
C LEU A 69 -10.06 1.33 -8.15
N TYR A 70 -9.18 0.47 -8.66
CA TYR A 70 -9.39 -0.29 -9.88
C TYR A 70 -9.96 -1.69 -9.62
N SER A 71 -10.42 -1.99 -8.40
CA SER A 71 -11.07 -3.26 -8.11
C SER A 71 -12.29 -3.44 -9.04
N PRO A 72 -12.40 -4.58 -9.76
CA PRO A 72 -13.45 -4.81 -10.76
C PRO A 72 -14.87 -4.93 -10.16
N GLY A 73 -14.99 -4.90 -8.82
CA GLY A 73 -16.27 -4.97 -8.14
C GLY A 73 -17.06 -6.25 -8.38
N LEU A 74 -16.35 -7.38 -8.49
CA LEU A 74 -16.95 -8.69 -8.70
C LEU A 74 -17.67 -9.17 -7.42
N GLY A 75 -18.94 -9.56 -7.56
CA GLY A 75 -19.73 -10.20 -6.52
C GLY A 75 -20.50 -9.25 -5.59
N SER A 76 -21.15 -9.82 -4.58
CA SER A 76 -22.09 -9.11 -3.69
C SER A 76 -21.42 -8.38 -2.52
N GLY A 77 -20.31 -7.69 -2.76
CA GLY A 77 -19.68 -6.78 -1.79
C GLY A 77 -18.43 -7.28 -1.05
N VAL A 78 -17.79 -8.35 -1.53
CA VAL A 78 -16.47 -8.83 -1.06
C VAL A 78 -15.57 -9.10 -2.27
N ALA A 79 -15.30 -8.07 -3.07
CA ALA A 79 -14.38 -8.19 -4.19
C ALA A 79 -12.93 -7.98 -3.72
N PRO A 80 -11.96 -8.75 -4.26
CA PRO A 80 -10.54 -8.53 -4.01
C PRO A 80 -10.09 -7.19 -4.62
N VAL A 81 -9.02 -6.63 -4.08
CA VAL A 81 -8.28 -5.55 -4.75
C VAL A 81 -7.64 -6.05 -6.05
N GLU A 82 -7.46 -5.17 -7.03
CA GLU A 82 -6.83 -5.50 -8.31
C GLU A 82 -5.30 -5.44 -8.18
N THR A 83 -4.64 -6.59 -8.00
CA THR A 83 -3.19 -6.62 -7.77
C THR A 83 -2.36 -6.51 -9.05
N ARG A 84 -2.93 -6.75 -10.24
CA ARG A 84 -2.17 -6.71 -11.50
C ARG A 84 -1.73 -5.30 -11.92
N ILE A 85 -2.33 -4.27 -11.32
CA ILE A 85 -1.97 -2.87 -11.54
C ILE A 85 -0.75 -2.43 -10.70
N ILE A 86 -0.29 -3.27 -9.76
CA ILE A 86 0.91 -3.01 -8.98
C ILE A 86 2.12 -3.25 -9.90
N PRO A 87 2.99 -2.25 -10.12
CA PRO A 87 4.11 -2.38 -11.03
C PRO A 87 5.15 -3.36 -10.47
N ARG A 88 5.92 -3.95 -11.39
CA ARG A 88 7.09 -4.75 -11.02
C ARG A 88 8.18 -3.83 -10.49
N ILE A 89 8.82 -4.25 -9.40
CA ILE A 89 9.76 -3.47 -8.57
C ILE A 89 11.20 -3.89 -8.88
#